data_AF-A0A556PQA5-F1
#
_entry.id   AF-A0A556PQA5-F1
#
_cell.length_a   1.000
_cell.length_b   1.000
_cell.length_c   1.000
_cell.angle_alpha   90.00
_cell.angle_beta   90.00
_cell.angle_gamma   90.00
#
_symmetry.space_group_name_H-M   'P 1'
#
loop_
_entity.id
_entity.type
_entity.pdbx_description
1 polymer ?
#
loop_
_entity_poly.entity_id
_entity_poly.type
_entity_poly.pdbx_seq_one_letter_code
_entity_poly.pdbx_strand_id
1 'polypeptide(L)'
;MLNADKIYGVNPMSLPTCQNCNNQWTWKMTFLQLLRFKRELTCPYCGKAQYQSKDSLWKMNFTGIGPYILLPILFGLSIPLPVIISYSVIIILLFFLISPYLMGLSNEEEPIF
;
A
#
# COMPACT_ATOMS: atom_id res chain seq x y z
N MET A 1 26.96 9.42 -12.33
CA MET A 1 26.44 8.04 -12.24
C MET A 1 25.17 8.12 -11.40
N LEU A 2 24.03 8.28 -12.07
CA LEU A 2 22.73 8.43 -11.42
C LEU A 2 22.27 7.02 -11.02
N ASN A 3 22.21 6.75 -9.72
CA ASN A 3 21.78 5.46 -9.17
C ASN A 3 20.37 5.13 -9.66
N ALA A 4 20.24 4.02 -10.38
CA ALA A 4 18.98 3.46 -10.86
C ALA A 4 17.98 3.18 -9.71
N ASP A 5 18.45 3.14 -8.47
CA ASP A 5 17.66 2.97 -7.25
C ASP A 5 16.68 4.13 -6.99
N LYS A 6 16.91 5.32 -7.57
CA LYS A 6 15.98 6.45 -7.45
C LYS A 6 14.76 6.36 -8.37
N ILE A 7 14.80 5.53 -9.41
CA ILE A 7 13.74 5.44 -10.42
C ILE A 7 12.74 4.31 -10.09
N TYR A 8 13.16 3.31 -9.29
CA TYR A 8 12.34 2.15 -8.92
C TYR A 8 12.32 1.94 -7.40
N GLY A 9 11.89 2.94 -6.64
CA GLY A 9 11.97 2.98 -5.17
C GLY A 9 10.97 2.11 -4.42
N VAL A 10 10.62 0.91 -4.91
CA VAL A 10 9.79 -0.04 -4.17
C VAL A 10 10.30 -1.45 -4.40
N ASN A 11 11.23 -1.90 -3.55
CA ASN A 11 11.43 -3.32 -3.36
C ASN A 11 10.21 -3.87 -2.63
N PRO A 12 9.42 -4.79 -3.21
CA PRO A 12 8.15 -5.27 -2.63
C PRO A 12 8.29 -6.02 -1.30
N MET A 13 9.53 -6.23 -0.84
CA MET A 13 9.86 -6.93 0.41
C MET A 13 10.46 -6.01 1.49
N SER A 14 10.67 -4.71 1.21
CA SER A 14 11.24 -3.77 2.16
C SER A 14 10.20 -2.76 2.64
N LEU A 15 10.15 -2.54 3.95
CA LEU A 15 9.34 -1.47 4.56
C LEU A 15 9.82 -0.09 4.09
N PRO A 16 8.92 0.92 4.06
CA PRO A 16 9.25 2.23 3.54
C PRO A 16 10.36 2.91 4.34
N THR A 17 11.26 3.57 3.63
CA THR A 17 12.36 4.36 4.21
C THR A 17 12.09 5.83 4.02
N CYS A 18 12.25 6.60 5.10
CA CYS A 18 12.06 8.04 5.05
C CYS A 18 13.16 8.69 4.19
N GLN A 19 12.81 9.28 3.05
CA GLN A 19 13.74 10.01 2.17
C GLN A 19 14.49 11.18 2.83
N ASN A 20 14.01 11.72 3.97
CA ASN A 20 14.68 12.83 4.65
C ASN A 20 15.73 12.39 5.69
N CYS A 21 15.42 11.36 6.50
CA CYS A 21 16.31 10.92 7.59
C CYS A 21 16.90 9.52 7.36
N ASN A 22 16.53 8.87 6.27
CA ASN A 22 16.92 7.51 5.89
C ASN A 22 16.61 6.43 6.93
N ASN A 23 15.76 6.72 7.91
CA ASN A 23 15.25 5.69 8.84
C ASN A 23 14.15 4.88 8.17
N GLN A 24 14.29 3.55 8.24
CA GLN A 24 13.26 2.62 7.82
C GLN A 24 12.14 2.58 8.84
N TRP A 25 10.90 2.63 8.37
CA TRP A 25 9.73 2.49 9.25
C TRP A 25 9.51 1.03 9.62
N THR A 26 9.03 0.80 10.84
CA THR A 26 8.59 -0.54 11.23
C THR A 26 7.20 -0.83 10.63
N TRP A 27 6.89 -2.12 10.43
CA TRP A 27 5.59 -2.56 9.92
C TRP A 27 4.42 -1.94 10.69
N LYS A 28 4.51 -1.93 12.03
CA LYS A 28 3.48 -1.36 12.90
C LYS A 28 3.31 0.14 12.70
N MET A 29 4.40 0.88 12.56
CA MET A 29 4.35 2.34 12.31
C MET A 29 3.69 2.64 10.96
N THR A 30 4.12 1.94 9.90
CA THR A 30 3.55 2.08 8.56
C THR A 30 2.06 1.73 8.54
N PHE A 31 1.68 0.65 9.19
CA PHE A 31 0.29 0.23 9.29
C PHE A 31 -0.59 1.25 10.02
N LEU A 32 -0.12 1.82 11.14
CA LEU A 32 -0.84 2.88 11.85
C LEU A 32 -1.00 4.15 11.00
N GLN A 33 -0.03 4.45 10.15
CA GLN A 33 -0.08 5.59 9.24
C GLN A 33 -1.06 5.34 8.08
N LEU A 34 -1.12 4.12 7.54
CA LEU A 34 -2.13 3.70 6.56
C LEU A 34 -3.55 3.89 7.10
N LEU A 35 -3.79 3.50 8.37
CA LEU A 35 -5.09 3.64 9.03
C LEU A 35 -5.52 5.10 9.26
N ARG A 36 -4.62 6.07 9.12
CA ARG A 36 -4.98 7.49 9.21
C ARG A 36 -5.65 8.00 7.93
N PHE A 37 -5.54 7.27 6.82
CA PHE A 37 -6.11 7.64 5.51
C PHE A 37 -5.77 9.09 5.09
N LYS A 38 -4.59 9.59 5.49
CA LYS A 38 -4.09 10.91 5.12
C LYS A 38 -3.06 10.78 4.00
N ARG A 39 -3.09 11.74 3.07
CA ARG A 39 -2.09 11.92 2.01
C ARG A 39 -0.72 12.23 2.58
N GLU A 40 -0.71 13.14 3.54
CA GLU A 40 0.47 13.55 4.27
C GLU A 40 0.73 12.59 5.45
N LEU A 41 1.92 12.04 5.46
CA LEU A 41 2.43 11.10 6.44
C LEU A 41 3.63 11.73 7.14
N THR A 42 3.47 12.07 8.41
CA THR A 42 4.56 12.63 9.22
C THR A 42 5.52 11.52 9.65
N CYS A 43 6.80 11.64 9.33
CA CYS A 43 7.81 10.66 9.75
C CYS A 43 7.93 10.61 11.28
N PRO A 44 7.80 9.44 11.93
CA PRO A 44 7.85 9.33 13.40
C PRO A 44 9.25 9.56 13.97
N TYR A 45 10.31 9.47 13.15
CA TYR A 45 11.69 9.66 13.57
C TYR A 45 12.16 11.11 13.49
N CYS A 46 11.81 11.83 12.42
CA CYS A 46 12.31 13.18 12.16
C CYS A 46 11.23 14.26 12.11
N GLY A 47 9.95 13.90 12.20
CA GLY A 47 8.82 14.83 12.19
C GLY A 47 8.54 15.50 10.85
N LYS A 48 9.31 15.23 9.79
CA LYS A 48 9.06 15.81 8.47
C LYS A 48 7.90 15.13 7.77
N ALA A 49 7.10 15.93 7.07
CA ALA A 49 6.02 15.48 6.21
C ALA A 49 6.58 14.72 5.01
N GLN A 50 5.92 13.63 4.64
CA GLN A 50 6.14 12.85 3.43
C GLN A 50 4.79 12.45 2.84
N TYR A 51 4.77 12.04 1.60
CA TYR A 51 3.56 11.66 0.88
C TYR A 51 3.70 10.24 0.36
N GLN A 52 2.58 9.56 0.17
CA GLN A 52 2.58 8.28 -0.54
C GLN A 52 2.86 8.53 -2.03
N SER A 53 3.80 7.78 -2.62
CA SER A 53 4.12 7.92 -4.04
C SER A 53 2.97 7.45 -4.95
N LYS A 54 2.89 8.00 -6.17
CA LYS A 54 1.89 7.63 -7.18
C LYS A 54 1.97 6.15 -7.51
N ASP A 55 3.17 5.61 -7.66
CA ASP A 55 3.39 4.18 -7.92
C ASP A 55 2.89 3.29 -6.79
N SER A 56 3.10 3.71 -5.54
CA SER A 56 2.60 3.00 -4.37
C SER A 56 1.07 3.00 -4.32
N LEU A 57 0.45 4.15 -4.62
CA LEU A 57 -1.01 4.25 -4.72
C LEU A 57 -1.56 3.32 -5.79
N TRP A 58 -0.94 3.28 -6.98
CA TRP A 58 -1.34 2.37 -8.04
C TRP A 58 -1.23 0.90 -7.64
N LYS A 59 -0.11 0.50 -7.03
CA LYS A 59 0.07 -0.87 -6.52
C LYS A 59 -0.97 -1.21 -5.48
N MET A 60 -1.20 -0.32 -4.51
CA MET A 60 -2.18 -0.54 -3.44
C MET A 60 -3.61 -0.66 -3.98
N ASN A 61 -3.99 0.18 -4.96
CA ASN A 61 -5.28 0.08 -5.63
C ASN A 61 -5.42 -1.22 -6.43
N PHE A 62 -4.39 -1.60 -7.18
CA PHE A 62 -4.43 -2.83 -7.97
C PHE A 62 -4.49 -4.08 -7.08
N THR A 63 -3.70 -4.14 -6.02
CA THR A 63 -3.72 -5.24 -5.06
C THR A 63 -5.02 -5.29 -4.25
N GLY A 64 -5.59 -4.13 -3.91
CA GLY A 64 -6.84 -4.05 -3.14
C GLY A 64 -8.08 -4.38 -3.99
N ILE A 65 -8.17 -3.87 -5.22
CA ILE A 65 -9.36 -4.00 -6.07
C ILE A 65 -9.27 -5.23 -6.99
N GLY A 66 -8.08 -5.58 -7.46
CA GLY A 66 -7.86 -6.63 -8.46
C GLY A 66 -8.53 -7.98 -8.14
N PRO A 67 -8.44 -8.52 -6.91
CA PRO A 67 -9.09 -9.78 -6.56
C PRO A 67 -10.62 -9.78 -6.75
N TYR A 68 -11.27 -8.63 -6.59
CA TYR A 68 -12.74 -8.52 -6.70
C TYR A 68 -13.27 -8.57 -8.12
N ILE A 69 -12.40 -8.51 -9.14
CA ILE A 69 -12.77 -8.70 -10.55
C ILE A 69 -13.44 -10.08 -10.76
N LEU A 70 -13.15 -11.06 -9.91
CA LEU A 70 -13.74 -12.39 -9.99
C LEU A 70 -15.17 -12.48 -9.42
N LEU A 71 -15.64 -11.47 -8.66
CA LEU A 71 -16.96 -11.54 -8.01
C LEU A 71 -18.12 -11.79 -8.98
N PRO A 72 -18.24 -11.10 -10.14
CA PRO A 72 -19.33 -11.36 -11.07
C PRO A 72 -19.36 -12.81 -11.60
N ILE A 73 -18.18 -13.42 -11.77
CA ILE A 73 -18.05 -14.82 -12.20
C ILE A 73 -18.56 -15.76 -11.10
N LEU A 74 -18.19 -15.50 -9.84
CA LEU A 74 -18.65 -16.30 -8.69
C LEU A 74 -20.18 -16.22 -8.52
N PHE A 75 -20.77 -15.04 -8.71
CA PHE A 75 -22.23 -14.88 -8.71
C PHE A 75 -22.89 -15.60 -9.90
N GLY A 76 -22.30 -15.52 -11.10
CA GLY A 76 -22.79 -16.22 -12.29
C GLY A 76 -22.79 -17.75 -12.15
N LEU A 77 -21.86 -18.31 -11.37
CA LEU A 77 -21.77 -19.74 -11.07
C LEU A 77 -22.68 -20.18 -9.90
N SER A 78 -23.52 -19.29 -9.37
CA SER A 78 -24.42 -19.58 -8.24
C SER A 78 -23.70 -20.13 -6.99
N ILE A 79 -22.47 -19.64 -6.74
CA ILE A 79 -21.70 -20.03 -5.56
C ILE A 79 -22.44 -19.58 -4.28
N PRO A 80 -22.51 -20.42 -3.23
CA PRO A 80 -23.19 -20.05 -2.00
C PRO A 80 -22.61 -18.77 -1.37
N LEU A 81 -23.50 -17.87 -0.92
CA LEU A 81 -23.13 -16.60 -0.29
C LEU A 81 -22.08 -16.73 0.84
N PRO A 82 -22.15 -17.73 1.76
CA PRO A 82 -21.15 -17.90 2.80
C PRO A 82 -19.72 -18.07 2.25
N VAL A 83 -19.58 -18.74 1.10
CA VAL A 83 -18.28 -18.94 0.44
C VAL A 83 -17.75 -17.62 -0.11
N ILE A 84 -18.60 -16.83 -0.78
CA ILE A 84 -18.23 -15.51 -1.31
C ILE A 84 -17.82 -14.55 -0.18
N ILE A 85 -18.54 -14.59 0.94
CA ILE A 85 -18.22 -13.80 2.14
C ILE A 85 -16.87 -14.23 2.72
N SER A 86 -16.65 -15.54 2.90
CA SER A 86 -15.37 -16.06 3.42
C SER A 86 -14.19 -15.67 2.52
N TYR A 87 -14.34 -15.77 1.20
CA TYR A 87 -13.36 -15.33 0.21
C TYR A 87 -13.02 -13.85 0.38
N SER A 88 -14.06 -12.99 0.47
CA SER A 88 -13.89 -11.55 0.62
C SER A 88 -13.16 -11.20 1.93
N VAL A 89 -13.53 -11.84 3.05
CA VAL A 89 -12.86 -11.63 4.34
C VAL A 89 -11.38 -12.01 4.28
N ILE A 90 -11.05 -13.15 3.66
CA ILE A 90 -9.66 -13.59 3.51
C ILE A 90 -8.84 -12.58 2.69
N ILE A 91 -9.38 -12.11 1.56
CA ILE A 91 -8.73 -11.10 0.72
C ILE A 91 -8.49 -9.80 1.49
N ILE A 92 -9.47 -9.33 2.26
CA ILE A 92 -9.33 -8.12 3.09
C ILE A 92 -8.20 -8.29 4.11
N LEU A 93 -8.15 -9.42 4.82
CA LEU A 93 -7.12 -9.70 5.80
C LEU A 93 -5.72 -9.72 5.17
N LEU A 94 -5.57 -10.40 4.03
CA LEU A 94 -4.31 -10.44 3.29
C LEU A 94 -3.88 -9.05 2.81
N PHE A 95 -4.82 -8.24 2.30
CA PHE A 95 -4.55 -6.87 1.87
C PHE A 95 -3.99 -6.04 3.03
N PHE A 96 -4.62 -6.06 4.20
CA PHE A 96 -4.13 -5.29 5.34
C PHE A 96 -2.75 -5.77 5.81
N LEU A 97 -2.46 -7.08 5.78
CA LEU A 97 -1.16 -7.62 6.15
C LEU A 97 -0.03 -7.18 5.19
N ILE A 98 -0.33 -7.13 3.89
CA ILE A 98 0.64 -6.82 2.83
C ILE A 98 0.76 -5.31 2.60
N SER A 99 -0.26 -4.52 2.91
CA SER A 99 -0.32 -3.07 2.63
C SER A 99 0.92 -2.27 3.08
N PRO A 100 1.59 -2.55 4.22
CA PRO A 100 2.78 -1.80 4.63
C PRO A 100 3.99 -2.01 3.72
N TYR A 101 4.06 -3.14 3.02
CA TYR A 101 5.12 -3.46 2.07
C TYR A 101 4.87 -2.86 0.68
N LEU A 102 3.62 -2.50 0.38
CA LEU A 102 3.25 -1.80 -0.85
C LEU A 102 3.45 -0.29 -0.74
N MET A 103 3.67 0.22 0.49
CA MET A 103 3.85 1.64 0.74
C MET A 103 5.22 2.12 0.27
N GLY A 104 5.23 3.13 -0.60
CA GLY A 104 6.39 3.92 -0.99
C GLY A 104 6.20 5.37 -0.57
N LEU A 105 7.27 6.00 -0.09
CA LEU A 105 7.27 7.40 0.38
C LEU A 105 7.97 8.31 -0.63
N SER A 106 7.39 9.48 -0.85
CA SER A 106 7.92 10.60 -1.64
C SER A 106 7.99 11.85 -0.76
N ASN A 107 8.98 12.71 -0.97
CA ASN A 107 9.08 13.99 -0.27
C ASN A 107 8.12 15.05 -0.85
N GLU A 108 7.60 14.83 -2.05
CA GLU A 108 6.70 15.74 -2.74
C GLU A 108 5.32 15.11 -2.91
N GLU A 109 4.28 15.94 -2.91
CA GLU A 109 2.94 15.49 -3.22
C GLU A 109 2.82 15.28 -4.73
N GLU A 110 2.94 14.02 -5.16
CA GLU A 110 2.84 13.67 -6.57
C GLU A 110 1.39 13.81 -7.08
N PRO A 111 1.17 14.50 -8.21
CA PRO A 111 -0.16 14.64 -8.79
C PRO A 111 -0.70 13.29 -9.25
N ILE A 112 -1.90 12.99 -8.79
CA ILE A 112 -2.57 11.69 -8.93
C ILE A 112 -3.01 11.46 -10.37
N PHE A 113 -3.20 12.55 -11.12
CA PHE A 113 -3.60 12.59 -12.51
C PHE A 113 -2.51 13.29 -13.31
#